data_AF-A0A934L184-F1
#
_entry.id   AF-A0A934L184-F1
#
_cell.length_a   1.000
_cell.length_b   1.000
_cell.length_c   1.000
_cell.angle_alpha   90.00
_cell.angle_beta   90.00
_cell.angle_gamma   90.00
#
_symmetry.space_group_name_H-M   'P 1'
#
loop_
_entity.id
_entity.type
_entity.pdbx_description
1 polymer ?
#
loop_
_entity_poly.entity_id
_entity_poly.type
_entity_poly.pdbx_seq_one_letter_code
_entity_poly.pdbx_strand_id
1 'polypeptide(L)'
;MLDLFDSVQPTSFKSKLQSAVQRLAACNIFIGTSSWKYSGWPGQIYDEQRYHYRGKFAETRFERDCLVEYAEVFKTVCVDAAYYQFSSENTSADWSRRCPLTFSSPSK
;
A
#
# COMPACT_ATOMS: atom_id res chain seq x y z
N MET A 1 24.01 -1.21 15.48
CA MET A 1 22.77 -0.47 15.21
C MET A 1 22.61 -0.48 13.69
N LEU A 2 21.74 -1.33 13.15
CA LEU A 2 21.61 -1.51 11.69
C LEU A 2 20.76 -0.36 11.15
N ASP A 3 21.39 0.59 10.45
CA ASP A 3 20.70 1.66 9.76
C ASP A 3 19.95 1.10 8.54
N LEU A 4 18.66 0.87 8.75
CA LEU A 4 17.72 0.35 7.75
C LEU A 4 17.69 1.19 6.46
N PHE A 5 18.15 2.43 6.50
CA PHE A 5 18.11 3.38 5.38
C PHE A 5 19.45 3.60 4.67
N ASP A 6 20.54 2.99 5.12
CA ASP A 6 21.88 3.30 4.62
C ASP A 6 22.51 2.12 3.87
N SER A 7 22.27 2.08 2.56
CA SER A 7 23.18 1.56 1.52
C SER A 7 22.48 1.59 0.16
N VAL A 8 23.04 2.39 -0.75
CA VAL A 8 22.47 2.85 -2.04
C VAL A 8 21.31 3.82 -1.80
N GLN A 9 21.49 5.09 -2.19
CA GLN A 9 20.45 6.12 -2.06
C GLN A 9 19.51 6.03 -3.28
N PRO A 10 18.37 5.31 -3.22
CA PRO A 10 17.36 5.57 -4.22
C PRO A 10 16.83 6.99 -3.95
N THR A 11 16.70 7.76 -5.02
CA THR A 11 16.52 9.23 -5.01
C THR A 11 15.21 9.71 -4.37
N SER A 12 14.28 8.80 -4.06
CA SER A 12 12.98 9.13 -3.44
C SER A 12 12.75 8.39 -2.12
N PHE A 13 11.98 9.01 -1.22
CA PHE A 13 11.53 8.40 0.03
C PHE A 13 10.80 7.07 -0.21
N LYS A 14 9.90 7.03 -1.21
CA LYS A 14 9.17 5.83 -1.64
C LYS A 14 10.11 4.66 -1.90
N SER A 15 11.17 4.89 -2.66
CA SER A 15 12.11 3.84 -3.04
C SER A 15 12.97 3.35 -1.87
N LYS A 16 13.34 4.23 -0.92
CA LYS A 16 14.03 3.83 0.32
C LYS A 16 13.15 2.92 1.17
N LEU A 17 11.90 3.33 1.35
CA LEU A 17 10.89 2.57 2.09
C LEU A 17 10.63 1.21 1.44
N GLN A 18 10.44 1.18 0.12
CA GLN A 18 10.25 -0.05 -0.64
C GLN A 18 11.44 -1.01 -0.47
N SER A 19 12.68 -0.53 -0.59
CA SER A 19 13.88 -1.35 -0.39
C SER A 19 13.97 -1.93 1.03
N ALA A 20 13.66 -1.13 2.06
CA ALA A 20 13.65 -1.60 3.43
C ALA A 20 12.59 -2.69 3.67
N VAL A 21 11.36 -2.47 3.19
CA VAL A 21 10.25 -3.43 3.33
C VAL A 21 10.55 -4.72 2.56
N GLN A 22 11.13 -4.63 1.36
CA GLN A 22 11.52 -5.81 0.58
C GLN A 22 12.60 -6.64 1.26
N ARG A 23 13.60 -6.00 1.88
CA ARG A 23 14.63 -6.72 2.66
C ARG A 23 14.04 -7.48 3.85
N LEU A 24 13.07 -6.88 4.53
CA LEU A 24 12.37 -7.55 5.64
C LEU A 24 11.48 -8.69 5.14
N ALA A 25 10.78 -8.50 4.02
CA ALA A 25 9.98 -9.54 3.40
C ALA A 25 10.84 -10.74 2.96
N ALA A 26 12.07 -10.51 2.51
CA ALA A 26 13.03 -11.58 2.22
C ALA A 26 13.42 -12.39 3.47
N CYS A 27 13.36 -11.78 4.65
CA CYS A 27 13.52 -12.43 5.95
C CYS A 27 12.21 -12.99 6.51
N ASN A 28 11.16 -13.13 5.69
CA ASN A 28 9.82 -13.58 6.09
C ASN A 28 9.15 -12.66 7.14
N ILE A 29 9.57 -11.39 7.23
CA ILE A 29 8.98 -10.34 8.07
C ILE A 29 8.19 -9.39 7.16
N PHE A 30 6.87 -9.45 7.25
CA PHE A 30 5.99 -8.63 6.42
C PHE A 30 5.59 -7.36 7.15
N ILE A 31 5.94 -6.20 6.59
CA ILE A 31 5.49 -4.89 7.07
C ILE A 31 4.34 -4.40 6.20
N GLY A 32 3.27 -3.99 6.88
CA GLY A 32 2.11 -3.31 6.31
C GLY A 32 1.56 -2.29 7.30
N THR A 33 0.50 -1.62 6.89
CA THR A 33 -0.25 -0.65 7.70
C THR A 33 -1.66 -1.15 7.97
N SER A 34 -2.36 -0.56 8.94
CA SER A 34 -3.74 -0.90 9.31
C SER A 34 -4.81 -0.34 8.35
N SER A 35 -4.40 0.53 7.42
CA SER A 35 -5.21 1.05 6.32
C SER A 35 -4.27 1.50 5.20
N TRP A 36 -4.80 1.79 4.02
CA TRP A 36 -4.04 2.29 2.87
C TRP A 36 -4.57 3.64 2.35
N LYS A 37 -5.72 4.11 2.83
CA LYS A 37 -6.36 5.34 2.34
C LYS A 37 -6.01 6.57 3.18
N TYR A 38 -4.74 6.89 3.32
CA TYR A 38 -4.33 8.09 4.04
C TYR A 38 -4.16 9.28 3.10
N SER A 39 -4.87 10.38 3.37
CA SER A 39 -4.85 11.61 2.56
C SER A 39 -3.51 12.35 2.57
N GLY A 40 -2.62 12.06 3.52
CA GLY A 40 -1.26 12.63 3.60
C GLY A 40 -0.20 11.86 2.80
N TRP A 41 -0.56 10.77 2.13
CA TRP A 41 0.36 9.92 1.36
C TRP A 41 0.57 10.32 -0.11
N PRO A 42 -0.41 10.94 -0.80
CA PRO A 42 -0.17 11.64 -2.07
C PRO A 42 0.98 12.64 -1.95
N GLY A 43 1.94 12.58 -2.89
CA GLY A 43 3.15 13.40 -2.90
C GLY A 43 4.31 12.85 -2.08
N GLN A 44 4.13 11.74 -1.34
CA GLN A 44 5.20 11.07 -0.59
C GLN A 44 5.46 9.66 -1.10
N ILE A 45 4.51 8.76 -0.84
CA ILE A 45 4.58 7.35 -1.27
C ILE A 45 3.66 7.09 -2.46
N TYR A 46 2.68 7.97 -2.68
CA TYR A 46 1.80 7.96 -3.82
C TYR A 46 2.12 9.10 -4.77
N ASP A 47 2.05 8.81 -6.07
CA ASP A 47 2.18 9.80 -7.12
C ASP A 47 0.89 10.61 -7.20
N GLU A 48 0.93 11.83 -6.66
CA GLU A 48 -0.22 12.73 -6.61
C GLU A 48 -0.81 12.99 -8.01
N GLN A 49 0.03 13.05 -9.05
CA GLN A 49 -0.39 13.36 -10.41
C GLN A 49 -1.36 12.32 -10.98
N ARG A 50 -1.30 11.07 -10.50
CA ARG A 50 -2.23 10.00 -10.90
C ARG A 50 -3.67 10.27 -10.48
N TYR A 51 -3.84 11.05 -9.42
CA TYR A 51 -5.15 11.38 -8.85
C TYR A 51 -5.66 12.75 -9.28
N HIS A 52 -4.85 13.54 -9.98
CA HIS A 52 -5.31 14.79 -10.57
C HIS A 52 -6.11 14.54 -11.86
N TYR A 53 -7.31 15.10 -11.93
CA TYR A 53 -8.15 15.09 -13.12
C TYR A 53 -8.73 16.49 -13.34
N ARG A 54 -8.51 17.05 -14.54
CA ARG A 54 -8.93 18.42 -14.90
C ARG A 54 -8.48 19.49 -13.88
N GLY A 55 -7.25 19.34 -13.36
CA GLY A 55 -6.63 20.28 -12.42
C GLY A 55 -7.17 20.21 -10.98
N LYS A 56 -7.95 19.18 -10.64
CA LYS A 56 -8.43 18.94 -9.27
C LYS A 56 -8.08 17.52 -8.83
N PHE A 57 -7.86 17.34 -7.54
CA PHE A 57 -7.71 16.01 -6.95
C PHE A 57 -9.04 15.26 -7.03
N ALA A 58 -9.05 14.12 -7.72
CA ALA A 58 -10.21 13.27 -7.88
C ALA A 58 -10.21 12.18 -6.80
N GLU A 59 -10.92 12.44 -5.70
CA GLU A 59 -11.03 11.53 -4.56
C GLU A 59 -11.52 10.13 -4.98
N THR A 60 -12.49 10.06 -5.90
CA THR A 60 -12.98 8.78 -6.45
C THR A 60 -11.92 7.96 -7.18
N ARG A 61 -10.95 8.61 -7.84
CA ARG A 61 -9.80 7.93 -8.45
C ARG A 61 -8.81 7.48 -7.39
N PHE A 62 -8.57 8.33 -6.39
CA PHE A 62 -7.71 8.00 -5.27
C PHE A 62 -8.20 6.74 -4.55
N GLU A 63 -9.46 6.70 -4.13
CA GLU A 63 -10.02 5.55 -3.44
C GLU A 63 -9.99 4.25 -4.26
N ARG A 64 -10.11 4.37 -5.58
CA ARG A 64 -10.11 3.22 -6.50
C ARG A 64 -8.71 2.69 -6.75
N ASP A 65 -7.73 3.56 -6.96
CA ASP A 65 -6.43 3.21 -7.55
C ASP A 65 -5.29 3.17 -6.51
N CYS A 66 -5.44 3.80 -5.34
CA CYS A 66 -4.37 3.90 -4.35
C CYS A 66 -3.91 2.55 -3.77
N LEU A 67 -4.77 1.52 -3.78
CA LEU A 67 -4.37 0.18 -3.32
C LEU A 67 -3.33 -0.46 -4.26
N VAL A 68 -3.45 -0.23 -5.57
CA VAL A 68 -2.49 -0.78 -6.54
C VAL A 68 -1.11 -0.15 -6.27
N GLU A 69 -1.08 1.16 -6.05
CA GLU A 69 0.16 1.86 -5.73
C GLU A 69 0.70 1.48 -4.34
N TYR A 70 -0.18 1.22 -3.36
CA TYR A 70 0.21 0.72 -2.05
C TYR A 70 0.97 -0.62 -2.15
N ALA A 71 0.46 -1.55 -2.97
CA ALA A 71 1.05 -2.87 -3.17
C ALA A 71 2.43 -2.85 -3.85
N GLU A 72 2.81 -1.73 -4.49
CA GLU A 72 4.16 -1.53 -5.00
C GLU A 72 5.18 -1.43 -3.85
N VAL A 73 4.78 -0.82 -2.73
CA VAL A 73 5.66 -0.52 -1.58
C VAL A 73 5.52 -1.58 -0.49
N PHE A 74 4.29 -1.89 -0.08
CA PHE A 74 4.01 -2.81 1.01
C PHE A 74 3.48 -4.15 0.49
N LYS A 75 3.96 -5.25 1.09
CA LYS A 75 3.58 -6.61 0.66
C LYS A 75 2.42 -7.20 1.45
N THR A 76 1.98 -6.50 2.48
CA THR A 76 0.81 -6.85 3.28
C THR A 76 0.09 -5.59 3.72
N VAL A 77 -1.20 -5.71 4.00
CA VAL A 77 -1.99 -4.70 4.69
C VAL A 77 -2.85 -5.44 5.72
N CYS A 78 -2.91 -4.91 6.94
CA CYS A 78 -3.84 -5.41 7.94
C CYS A 78 -5.21 -4.79 7.64
N VAL A 79 -6.11 -5.58 7.06
CA VAL A 79 -7.48 -5.15 6.76
C VAL A 79 -8.36 -5.44 7.97
N ASP A 80 -8.59 -4.45 8.83
CA ASP A 80 -9.61 -4.52 9.90
C ASP A 80 -11.03 -4.22 9.37
N ALA A 81 -11.32 -4.40 8.07
CA ALA A 81 -12.64 -4.14 7.49
C ALA A 81 -13.75 -5.02 8.14
N ALA A 82 -13.38 -6.22 8.62
CA ALA A 82 -14.29 -7.10 9.36
C ALA A 82 -14.71 -6.53 10.74
N TYR A 83 -14.03 -5.49 11.24
CA TYR A 83 -14.34 -4.91 12.55
C TYR A 83 -15.50 -3.90 12.51
N TYR A 84 -15.83 -3.32 11.35
CA TYR A 84 -16.87 -2.30 11.22
C TYR A 84 -18.03 -2.66 10.27
N GLN A 85 -17.87 -3.63 9.37
CA GLN A 85 -18.95 -4.16 8.54
C GLN A 85 -18.68 -5.63 8.17
N PHE A 86 -19.66 -6.51 8.41
CA PHE A 86 -19.64 -7.88 7.88
C PHE A 86 -19.57 -7.78 6.36
N SER A 87 -18.44 -8.18 5.77
CA SER A 87 -18.26 -8.17 4.32
C SER A 87 -19.24 -9.14 3.69
N SER A 88 -20.15 -8.64 2.85
CA SER A 88 -20.87 -9.48 1.90
C SER A 88 -19.86 -10.11 0.92
N GLU A 89 -20.09 -11.37 0.55
CA GLU A 89 -19.16 -12.27 -0.17
C GLU A 89 -18.58 -11.69 -1.47
N ASN A 90 -19.23 -10.70 -2.09
CA ASN A 90 -18.80 -10.07 -3.33
C ASN A 90 -17.59 -9.14 -3.21
N THR A 91 -17.32 -8.58 -2.02
CA THR A 91 -16.26 -7.55 -1.87
C THR A 91 -14.87 -8.19 -1.81
N SER A 92 -14.72 -9.30 -1.08
CA SER A 92 -13.43 -9.99 -0.89
C SER A 92 -12.85 -10.56 -2.19
N ALA A 93 -13.72 -11.06 -3.08
CA ALA A 93 -13.32 -11.59 -4.37
C ALA A 93 -12.81 -10.51 -5.34
N ASP A 94 -13.37 -9.29 -5.28
CA ASP A 94 -12.93 -8.18 -6.12
C ASP A 94 -11.55 -7.66 -5.68
N TRP A 95 -11.30 -7.55 -4.37
CA TRP A 95 -9.98 -7.18 -3.85
C TRP A 95 -8.90 -8.21 -4.21
N SER A 96 -9.22 -9.51 -4.09
CA SER A 96 -8.27 -10.58 -4.42
C SER A 96 -7.85 -10.58 -5.89
N ARG A 97 -8.69 -10.08 -6.81
CA ARG A 97 -8.34 -9.95 -8.24
C ARG A 97 -7.45 -8.75 -8.54
N ARG A 98 -7.49 -7.73 -7.69
CA ARG A 98 -6.77 -6.45 -7.87
C ARG A 98 -5.40 -6.45 -7.20
N CYS A 99 -5.15 -7.42 -6.33
CA CYS A 99 -3.85 -7.66 -5.70
C CYS A 99 -3.00 -8.63 -6.54
N PRO A 100 -1.68 -8.39 -6.70
CA PRO A 100 -0.77 -9.40 -7.24
C PRO A 100 -0.78 -10.66 -6.37
N LEU A 101 -0.57 -11.84 -6.96
CA LEU A 101 -0.56 -13.16 -6.28
C LEU A 101 0.38 -13.26 -5.06
N THR A 102 1.30 -12.31 -4.87
CA THR A 102 2.25 -12.25 -3.74
C THR A 102 1.75 -11.46 -2.53
N PHE A 103 0.49 -11.03 -2.52
CA PHE A 103 -0.07 -10.18 -1.47
C PHE A 103 -0.86 -11.01 -0.45
N SER A 104 -0.43 -10.99 0.80
CA SER A 104 -1.12 -11.70 1.90
C SER A 104 -1.84 -10.71 2.80
N SER A 105 -3.12 -10.96 3.08
CA SER A 105 -3.89 -10.28 4.12
C SER A 105 -4.11 -11.26 5.27
N PRO A 106 -3.48 -11.05 6.44
CA PRO A 106 -3.80 -11.84 7.61
C PRO A 106 -5.17 -11.40 8.12
N SER A 107 -6.21 -12.18 7.81
CA SER A 107 -7.47 -12.12 8.55
C SER A 107 -7.21 -12.60 9.98
N LYS A 108 -7.70 -11.88 10.99
CA LYS A 108 -7.69 -12.34 12.38
C LYS A 108 -8.45 -13.66 12.53
#